data_AF-A0A8H9MY70-F1
#
_entry.id   AF-A0A8H9MY70-F1
#
_cell.length_a   1.000
_cell.length_b   1.000
_cell.length_c   1.000
_cell.angle_alpha   90.00
_cell.angle_beta   90.00
_cell.angle_gamma   90.00
#
_symmetry.space_group_name_H-M   'P 1'
#
loop_
_entity.id
_entity.type
_entity.pdbx_description
1 polymer ?
#
loop_
_entity_poly.entity_id
_entity_poly.type
_entity_poly.pdbx_seq_one_letter_code
_entity_poly.pdbx_strand_id
1 'polypeptide(L)'
;PEEPKKNYGTGGTRTNTKYMLSFTFNAPEESFNDDSEYLFQGRSVDDLMFHMHANFRFFGMSALPTFACYDVMKNADIENDFARFEAHLDANF
;
A
#
# COMPACT_ATOMS: atom_id res chain seq x y z
N PRO A 1 -7.59 -27.35 -16.30
CA PRO A 1 -6.39 -28.03 -15.78
C PRO A 1 -6.54 -28.33 -14.28
N GLU A 2 -6.55 -29.62 -13.93
CA GLU A 2 -6.71 -30.14 -12.56
C GLU A 2 -5.39 -30.08 -11.79
N GLU A 3 -5.04 -28.93 -11.22
CA GLU A 3 -3.99 -28.81 -10.21
C GLU A 3 -4.54 -28.08 -8.98
N PRO A 4 -5.37 -28.73 -8.15
CA PRO A 4 -6.12 -28.07 -7.07
C PRO A 4 -5.22 -27.42 -5.99
N LYS A 5 -3.93 -27.76 -5.96
CA LYS A 5 -2.93 -27.21 -5.04
C LYS A 5 -2.13 -26.03 -5.61
N LYS A 6 -2.21 -25.78 -6.92
CA LYS A 6 -1.52 -24.65 -7.56
C LYS A 6 -2.48 -23.49 -7.79
N ASN A 7 -1.96 -22.27 -7.83
CA ASN A 7 -2.72 -21.06 -8.16
C ASN A 7 -3.88 -20.73 -7.19
N TYR A 8 -3.71 -21.03 -5.89
CA TYR A 8 -4.66 -20.56 -4.89
C TYR A 8 -4.81 -19.02 -4.98
N GLY A 9 -6.06 -18.56 -5.04
CA GLY A 9 -6.39 -17.14 -5.14
C GLY A 9 -6.44 -16.55 -6.55
N THR A 10 -6.36 -17.34 -7.62
CA THR A 10 -6.46 -16.81 -9.01
C THR A 10 -7.88 -16.82 -9.60
N GLY A 11 -8.89 -17.23 -8.84
CA GLY A 11 -10.29 -17.34 -9.30
C GLY A 11 -11.09 -16.03 -9.29
N GLY A 12 -10.44 -14.89 -8.99
CA GLY A 12 -11.08 -13.59 -8.90
C GLY A 12 -11.68 -13.10 -10.22
N THR A 13 -12.77 -12.34 -10.15
CA THR A 13 -13.52 -11.84 -11.32
C THR A 13 -13.31 -10.35 -11.60
N ARG A 14 -12.49 -9.66 -10.80
CA ARG A 14 -12.24 -8.21 -10.90
C ARG A 14 -10.92 -7.91 -11.60
N THR A 15 -10.57 -8.71 -12.60
CA THR A 15 -9.27 -8.71 -13.28
C THR A 15 -8.92 -7.42 -14.03
N ASN A 16 -9.92 -6.65 -14.47
CA ASN A 16 -9.73 -5.37 -15.17
C ASN A 16 -9.84 -4.15 -14.24
N THR A 17 -9.73 -4.35 -12.93
CA THR A 17 -9.84 -3.27 -11.96
C THR A 17 -8.53 -3.05 -11.22
N LYS A 18 -8.33 -1.80 -10.81
CA LYS A 18 -7.19 -1.36 -10.01
C LYS A 18 -7.65 -0.97 -8.62
N TYR A 19 -6.75 -1.01 -7.64
CA TYR A 19 -6.96 -0.43 -6.31
C TYR A 19 -5.72 0.34 -5.89
N MET A 20 -5.90 1.30 -4.99
CA MET A 20 -4.82 2.06 -4.35
C MET A 20 -5.05 2.04 -2.84
N LEU A 21 -3.98 1.91 -2.06
CA LEU A 21 -4.02 2.12 -0.61
C LEU A 21 -3.57 3.54 -0.28
N SER A 22 -4.27 4.19 0.64
CA SER A 22 -3.95 5.53 1.13
C SER A 22 -4.02 5.54 2.64
N PHE A 23 -2.90 5.81 3.31
CA PHE A 23 -2.77 5.71 4.76
C PHE A 23 -2.34 7.03 5.42
N THR A 24 -2.63 7.14 6.71
CA THR A 24 -2.16 8.22 7.58
C THR A 24 -1.54 7.63 8.83
N PHE A 25 -0.27 7.87 9.07
CA PHE A 25 0.48 7.31 10.19
C PHE A 25 1.01 8.40 11.11
N ASN A 26 1.09 8.09 12.40
CA ASN A 26 1.93 8.85 13.34
C ASN A 26 3.39 8.38 13.33
N ALA A 27 3.70 7.24 12.71
CA ALA A 27 5.08 6.84 12.51
C ALA A 27 5.75 7.82 11.51
N PRO A 28 7.01 8.22 11.75
CA PRO A 28 7.79 8.96 10.78
C PRO A 28 8.05 8.10 9.53
N GLU A 29 8.40 8.74 8.41
CA GLU A 29 8.62 8.04 7.14
C GLU A 29 9.80 7.06 7.23
N GLU A 30 10.85 7.47 7.94
CA GLU A 30 12.08 6.71 8.14
C GLU A 30 11.85 5.39 8.89
N SER A 31 10.75 5.26 9.64
CA SER A 31 10.41 3.97 10.28
C SER A 31 10.17 2.85 9.26
N PHE A 32 9.90 3.17 8.00
CA PHE A 32 9.67 2.21 6.91
C PHE A 32 10.87 2.23 5.95
N ASN A 33 11.15 1.09 5.30
CA ASN A 33 12.25 0.93 4.34
C ASN A 33 13.66 1.20 4.90
N ASP A 34 13.84 1.24 6.23
CA ASP A 34 15.15 1.35 6.87
C ASP A 34 15.45 0.10 7.71
N ASP A 35 16.46 -0.67 7.29
CA ASP A 35 16.90 -1.89 7.98
C ASP A 35 17.52 -1.62 9.36
N SER A 36 17.92 -0.38 9.63
CA SER A 36 18.45 0.05 10.92
C SER A 36 17.35 0.35 11.95
N GLU A 37 16.11 0.56 11.50
CA GLU A 37 14.96 0.84 12.36
C GLU A 37 14.41 -0.42 13.04
N TYR A 38 14.14 -0.31 14.34
CA TYR A 38 13.83 -1.46 15.20
C TYR A 38 12.49 -2.12 14.89
N LEU A 39 11.42 -1.34 14.73
CA LEU A 39 10.04 -1.86 14.78
C LEU A 39 9.65 -2.62 13.51
N PHE A 40 9.90 -2.03 12.34
CA PHE A 40 9.49 -2.62 11.06
C PHE A 40 10.62 -3.35 10.33
N GLN A 41 11.87 -3.24 10.80
CA GLN A 41 13.00 -4.04 10.34
C GLN A 41 13.16 -3.95 8.81
N GLY A 42 13.20 -2.73 8.26
CA GLY A 42 13.34 -2.49 6.82
C GLY A 42 12.09 -2.72 5.97
N ARG A 43 10.98 -3.17 6.55
CA ARG A 43 9.75 -3.42 5.79
C ARG A 43 9.12 -2.11 5.29
N SER A 44 8.62 -2.15 4.07
CA SER A 44 7.82 -1.07 3.48
C SER A 44 6.40 -1.06 4.06
N VAL A 45 5.64 -0.01 3.77
CA VAL A 45 4.20 0.04 4.07
C VAL A 45 3.46 -1.14 3.39
N ASP A 46 3.81 -1.47 2.15
CA ASP A 46 3.17 -2.55 1.39
C ASP A 46 3.49 -3.94 1.98
N ASP A 47 4.68 -4.14 2.53
CA ASP A 47 5.05 -5.38 3.23
C ASP A 47 4.20 -5.59 4.50
N LEU A 48 3.98 -4.51 5.26
CA LEU A 48 3.14 -4.53 6.45
C LEU A 48 1.66 -4.73 6.09
N MET A 49 1.24 -4.20 4.95
CA MET A 49 -0.14 -4.29 4.44
C MET A 49 -0.35 -5.44 3.46
N PHE A 50 0.57 -6.41 3.41
CA PHE A 50 0.49 -7.55 2.48
C PHE A 50 -0.84 -8.30 2.59
N HIS A 51 -1.40 -8.43 3.79
CA HIS A 51 -2.70 -9.05 4.01
C HIS A 51 -3.85 -8.33 3.28
N MET A 52 -3.80 -6.98 3.18
CA MET A 52 -4.75 -6.21 2.38
C MET A 52 -4.52 -6.45 0.89
N HIS A 53 -3.26 -6.37 0.43
CA HIS A 53 -2.91 -6.67 -0.96
C HIS A 53 -3.35 -8.08 -1.39
N ALA A 54 -3.21 -9.07 -0.50
CA ALA A 54 -3.61 -10.45 -0.74
C ALA A 54 -5.12 -10.57 -0.99
N ASN A 55 -5.96 -9.84 -0.24
CA ASN A 55 -7.41 -9.81 -0.47
C ASN A 55 -7.74 -9.27 -1.87
N PHE A 56 -7.09 -8.19 -2.30
CA PHE A 56 -7.33 -7.63 -3.64
C PHE A 56 -6.80 -8.53 -4.76
N ARG A 57 -5.65 -9.18 -4.55
CA ARG A 57 -5.11 -10.20 -5.47
C ARG A 57 -6.07 -11.39 -5.59
N PHE A 58 -6.71 -11.80 -4.50
CA PHE A 58 -7.73 -12.86 -4.52
C PHE A 58 -8.92 -12.52 -5.42
N PHE A 59 -9.30 -11.24 -5.48
CA PHE A 59 -10.32 -10.75 -6.42
C PHE A 59 -9.79 -10.53 -7.84
N GLY A 60 -8.49 -10.71 -8.07
CA GLY A 60 -7.83 -10.52 -9.36
C GLY A 60 -7.45 -9.07 -9.68
N MET A 61 -7.55 -8.16 -8.72
CA MET A 61 -7.27 -6.74 -8.93
C MET A 61 -5.76 -6.47 -9.02
N SER A 62 -5.39 -5.37 -9.68
CA SER A 62 -4.00 -4.88 -9.76
C SER A 62 -3.77 -3.66 -8.86
N ALA A 63 -2.62 -3.60 -8.19
CA ALA A 63 -2.28 -2.51 -7.29
C ALA A 63 -1.77 -1.29 -8.07
N LEU A 64 -2.19 -0.10 -7.64
CA LEU A 64 -1.53 1.18 -7.90
C LEU A 64 -0.54 1.49 -6.77
N PRO A 65 0.42 2.41 -6.97
CA PRO A 65 1.34 2.85 -5.93
C PRO A 65 0.59 3.33 -4.67
N THR A 66 1.00 2.82 -3.51
CA THR A 66 0.45 3.23 -2.21
C THR A 66 0.85 4.66 -1.88
N PHE A 67 -0.06 5.42 -1.28
CA PHE A 67 0.18 6.75 -0.74
C PHE A 67 0.15 6.71 0.80
N ALA A 68 1.03 7.47 1.45
CA ALA A 68 1.05 7.58 2.91
C ALA A 68 1.47 8.98 3.38
N CYS A 69 0.73 9.49 4.37
CA CYS A 69 1.12 10.61 5.22
C CYS A 69 1.79 10.08 6.49
N TYR A 70 2.85 10.74 6.95
CA TYR A 70 3.67 10.33 8.10
C TYR A 70 3.70 11.41 9.17
N ASP A 71 4.01 10.99 10.41
CA ASP A 71 4.11 11.86 11.59
C ASP A 71 2.93 12.84 11.83
N VAL A 72 1.72 12.44 11.41
CA VAL A 72 0.56 13.35 11.30
C VAL A 72 0.01 13.87 12.63
N MET A 73 0.43 13.33 13.78
CA MET A 73 0.01 13.86 15.10
C MET A 73 1.03 14.83 15.71
N LYS A 74 2.33 14.65 15.43
CA LYS A 74 3.39 15.49 16.05
C LYS A 74 3.87 16.59 15.12
N ASN A 75 3.97 16.30 13.82
CA ASN A 75 4.49 17.21 12.80
C ASN A 75 3.56 17.23 11.57
N ALA A 76 2.28 17.54 11.80
CA ALA A 76 1.29 17.59 10.73
C ALA A 76 1.62 18.69 9.70
N ASP A 77 1.75 18.31 8.44
CA ASP A 77 1.94 19.22 7.30
C ASP A 77 0.82 19.02 6.27
N ILE A 78 -0.38 19.45 6.67
CA ILE A 78 -1.63 19.14 5.97
C ILE A 78 -1.63 19.67 4.53
N GLU A 79 -1.15 20.89 4.31
CA GLU A 79 -1.16 21.53 2.98
C GLU A 79 -0.25 20.78 2.00
N ASN A 80 0.94 20.39 2.46
CA ASN A 80 1.86 19.59 1.66
C ASN A 80 1.35 18.17 1.43
N ASP A 81 0.71 17.55 2.43
CA ASP A 81 0.07 16.25 2.27
C ASP A 81 -1.03 16.29 1.19
N PHE A 82 -1.84 17.35 1.13
CA PHE A 82 -2.78 17.55 0.03
C PHE A 82 -2.07 17.72 -1.32
N ALA A 83 -1.02 18.53 -1.40
CA ALA A 83 -0.27 18.73 -2.64
C ALA A 83 0.39 17.42 -3.14
N ARG A 84 0.99 16.63 -2.24
CA ARG A 84 1.55 15.31 -2.54
C ARG A 84 0.47 14.34 -2.99
N PHE A 85 -0.70 14.36 -2.34
CA PHE A 85 -1.80 13.47 -2.69
C PHE A 85 -2.39 13.82 -4.06
N GLU A 86 -2.59 15.10 -4.37
CA GLU A 86 -3.03 15.56 -5.69
C GLU A 86 -2.05 15.13 -6.78
N ALA A 87 -0.75 15.38 -6.60
CA ALA A 87 0.29 14.92 -7.53
C ALA A 87 0.31 13.40 -7.70
N HIS A 88 0.05 12.64 -6.62
CA HIS A 88 -0.04 11.19 -6.67
C HIS A 88 -1.25 10.70 -7.46
N LEU A 89 -2.40 11.37 -7.32
CA LEU A 89 -3.60 11.05 -8.09
C LEU A 89 -3.37 11.35 -9.58
N ASP A 90 -2.86 12.53 -9.92
CA ASP A 90 -2.58 12.94 -11.31
C ASP A 90 -1.60 12.00 -12.02
N ALA A 91 -0.65 11.41 -11.29
CA ALA A 91 0.33 10.49 -11.86
C ALA A 91 -0.24 9.07 -12.12
N ASN A 92 -1.36 8.69 -11.50
CA ASN A 92 -1.82 7.31 -11.45
C ASN A 92 -3.25 7.08 -12.01
N PHE A 93 -4.02 8.14 -12.26
CA PHE A 93 -5.40 8.10 -12.79
C PHE A 93 -5.55 8.93 -14.06
#